data_AF-A0A7C3H3I4-F1
#
_entry.id   AF-A0A7C3H3I4-F1
#
_cell.length_a   1.000
_cell.length_b   1.000
_cell.length_c   1.000
_cell.angle_alpha   90.00
_cell.angle_beta   90.00
_cell.angle_gamma   90.00
#
_symmetry.space_group_name_H-M   'P 1'
#
loop_
_entity.id
_entity.type
_entity.pdbx_description
1 polymer ?
#
loop_
_entity_poly.entity_id
_entity_poly.type
_entity_poly.pdbx_seq_one_letter_code
_entity_poly.pdbx_strand_id
1 'polypeptide(L)'
;MASESKSALYLEVKSLDTFMWVFVSCALTGIITHLYDGEAWVWQQVAYLLHSVSGLLLGFTLLHYAFLHSKRVIGVRRFVMILGGLFLVLLVILLFVSGIWFLWYGQSTSLVWLFDFHIWLGYVVIFTLLLHLYFHRFKAKRKEEPGKHKIYITLSKRNLTSSSVAVITFSGLIVLFTLTYQNLPSPYIDQAVVEPYETTYGDHPFRPSQTETSSGGFIDVRRIANSDDCGSCHAQILKDWLSSMHRQAAMDPSYVKNINLLEQSKGIAATRYCEGCHAPVALLSGELSKGGKHGGVKGTAANLEGVGCTGCHAIRRAVHLNGVASFEFEVQNNYLFQGFQAGWLKKINHLLIQIHPQEHKKALSQAVVKSPELCATCHEQFMDKTMNQWGWVKMQTEYSRWVESPFSGRSDHAFSTQQTKTCNSCHMPLVSAPDPSANRNGKVLDHRFVGANTLLPALSGDKEQLKRVQRFLQAKKVAVDIDVPSRQDAMRSGQFIDENIRTEREIPYYLYLGEKGKINVVVSNVQVGHQFPGGTTDINQVWIYLKVSDADNRIVYESGGIDKQGKVEAGSHFYQTIAVDKQGKEVWKHDLFRMVGDTYKN
;
A
#
# COMPACT_ATOMS: atom_id res chain seq x y z
N MET A 1 38.58 48.27 28.55
CA MET A 1 37.11 48.43 28.38
C MET A 1 36.68 48.92 26.99
N ALA A 2 37.22 50.00 26.43
CA ALA A 2 36.77 50.51 25.12
C ALA A 2 37.18 49.67 23.88
N SER A 3 38.28 48.89 23.93
CA SER A 3 38.70 48.01 22.82
C SER A 3 37.91 46.70 22.77
N GLU A 4 37.64 46.07 23.91
CA GLU A 4 36.80 44.87 24.02
C GLU A 4 35.35 45.12 23.58
N SER A 5 34.80 46.30 23.90
CA SER A 5 33.46 46.69 23.49
C SER A 5 33.30 46.84 21.96
N LYS A 6 34.36 47.32 21.26
CA LYS A 6 34.38 47.41 19.78
C LYS A 6 34.48 46.04 19.13
N SER A 7 35.29 45.13 19.69
CA SER A 7 35.41 43.74 19.22
C SER A 7 34.09 42.96 19.35
N ALA A 8 33.42 43.06 20.50
CA ALA A 8 32.14 42.39 20.74
C ALA A 8 31.00 42.95 19.85
N LEU A 9 30.97 44.26 19.60
CA LEU A 9 30.01 44.87 18.67
C LEU A 9 30.24 44.39 17.23
N TYR A 10 31.49 44.30 16.78
CA TYR A 10 31.83 43.80 15.44
C TYR A 10 31.38 42.33 15.26
N LEU A 11 31.63 41.48 16.26
CA LEU A 11 31.20 40.09 16.26
C LEU A 11 29.66 39.96 16.24
N GLU A 12 28.93 40.77 17.01
CA GLU A 12 27.47 40.76 16.97
C GLU A 12 26.92 41.22 15.62
N VAL A 13 27.49 42.27 15.00
CA VAL A 13 27.08 42.72 13.66
C VAL A 13 27.28 41.62 12.62
N LYS A 14 28.44 40.94 12.66
CA LYS A 14 28.73 39.83 11.74
C LYS A 14 27.79 38.65 11.98
N SER A 15 27.52 38.31 13.24
CA SER A 15 26.56 37.26 13.59
C SER A 15 25.14 37.60 13.16
N LEU A 16 24.75 38.87 13.23
CA LEU A 16 23.44 39.34 12.75
C LEU A 16 23.34 39.25 11.22
N ASP A 17 24.39 39.62 10.49
CA ASP A 17 24.47 39.44 9.03
C ASP A 17 24.18 37.97 8.67
N THR A 18 24.90 37.03 9.32
CA THR A 18 24.75 35.59 9.06
C THR A 18 23.35 35.08 9.41
N PHE A 19 22.85 35.42 10.60
CA PHE A 19 21.52 35.01 11.04
C PHE A 19 20.43 35.52 10.08
N MET A 20 20.53 36.79 9.65
CA MET A 20 19.50 37.40 8.82
C MET A 20 19.34 36.73 7.46
N TRP A 21 20.44 36.50 6.73
CA TRP A 21 20.30 35.91 5.40
C TRP A 21 19.82 34.45 5.50
N VAL A 22 20.28 33.68 6.51
CA VAL A 22 19.78 32.32 6.76
C VAL A 22 18.29 32.32 7.11
N PHE A 23 17.86 33.22 7.99
CA PHE A 23 16.45 33.36 8.36
C PHE A 23 15.58 33.73 7.15
N VAL A 24 15.99 34.73 6.36
CA VAL A 24 15.25 35.17 5.17
C VAL A 24 15.16 34.04 4.14
N SER A 25 16.26 33.32 3.88
CA SER A 25 16.25 32.16 2.97
C SER A 25 15.32 31.05 3.46
N CYS A 26 15.38 30.70 4.74
CA CYS A 26 14.51 29.68 5.35
C CYS A 26 13.03 30.09 5.32
N ALA A 27 12.72 31.34 5.66
CA ALA A 27 11.36 31.87 5.67
C ALA A 27 10.77 31.96 4.24
N LEU A 28 11.54 32.47 3.27
CA LEU A 28 11.09 32.59 1.89
C LEU A 28 10.85 31.21 1.26
N THR A 29 11.80 30.28 1.42
CA THR A 29 11.60 28.91 0.90
C THR A 29 10.36 28.27 1.50
N GLY A 30 10.16 28.36 2.82
CA GLY A 30 8.97 27.79 3.48
C GLY A 30 7.65 28.43 3.05
N ILE A 31 7.59 29.76 2.95
CA ILE A 31 6.38 30.47 2.49
C ILE A 31 6.07 30.14 1.03
N ILE A 32 7.08 30.21 0.15
CA ILE A 32 6.89 29.96 -1.29
C ILE A 32 6.41 28.52 -1.51
N THR A 33 7.05 27.54 -0.88
CA THR A 33 6.63 26.14 -1.05
C THR A 33 5.24 25.88 -0.47
N HIS A 34 4.85 26.58 0.61
CA HIS A 34 3.48 26.46 1.15
C HIS A 34 2.42 27.14 0.26
N LEU A 35 2.74 28.27 -0.38
CA LEU A 35 1.80 28.97 -1.26
C LEU A 35 1.61 28.28 -2.63
N TYR A 36 2.64 27.57 -3.10
CA TYR A 36 2.63 26.83 -4.36
C TYR A 36 2.54 25.32 -4.10
N ASP A 37 1.50 24.90 -3.37
CA ASP A 37 1.25 23.49 -3.04
C ASP A 37 0.51 22.77 -4.19
N GLY A 38 1.25 22.47 -5.25
CA GLY A 38 0.70 21.76 -6.41
C GLY A 38 1.82 21.28 -7.32
N GLU A 39 2.02 19.96 -7.34
CA GLU A 39 2.99 19.20 -8.13
C GLU A 39 4.45 19.36 -7.68
N ALA A 40 5.12 18.27 -7.27
CA ALA A 40 6.54 18.27 -6.86
C ALA A 40 7.50 18.53 -8.04
N TRP A 41 7.45 19.72 -8.61
CA TRP A 41 8.40 20.15 -9.63
C TRP A 41 9.81 20.12 -9.06
N VAL A 42 10.78 19.95 -9.95
CA VAL A 42 12.20 19.89 -9.61
C VAL A 42 12.61 21.06 -8.70
N TRP A 43 12.17 22.28 -9.02
CA TRP A 43 12.51 23.47 -8.22
C TRP A 43 11.95 23.41 -6.78
N GLN A 44 10.74 22.87 -6.58
CA GLN A 44 10.13 22.76 -5.26
C GLN A 44 10.89 21.77 -4.40
N GLN A 45 11.30 20.65 -4.98
CA GLN A 45 12.09 19.63 -4.27
C GLN A 45 13.46 20.17 -3.86
N VAL A 46 14.11 20.94 -4.72
CA VAL A 46 15.34 21.67 -4.34
C VAL A 46 15.05 22.68 -3.24
N ALA A 47 13.92 23.41 -3.31
CA ALA A 47 13.52 24.35 -2.28
C ALA A 47 13.27 23.66 -0.93
N TYR A 48 12.68 22.46 -0.89
CA TYR A 48 12.52 21.66 0.35
C TYR A 48 13.87 21.27 0.96
N LEU A 49 14.83 20.85 0.13
CA LEU A 49 16.18 20.55 0.60
C LEU A 49 16.89 21.80 1.13
N LEU A 50 16.77 22.93 0.43
CA LEU A 50 17.35 24.20 0.87
C LEU A 50 16.68 24.73 2.14
N HIS A 51 15.36 24.58 2.28
CA HIS A 51 14.62 24.90 3.49
C HIS A 51 15.14 24.07 4.66
N SER A 52 15.32 22.76 4.46
CA SER A 52 15.86 21.85 5.47
C SER A 52 17.28 22.24 5.91
N VAL A 53 18.17 22.51 4.97
CA VAL A 53 19.56 22.92 5.25
C VAL A 53 19.61 24.30 5.94
N SER A 54 18.84 25.27 5.44
CA SER A 54 18.80 26.61 6.03
C SER A 54 18.14 26.60 7.42
N GLY A 55 17.14 25.76 7.65
CA GLY A 55 16.54 25.54 8.98
C GLY A 55 17.53 24.94 9.98
N LEU A 56 18.36 23.99 9.55
CA LEU A 56 19.46 23.47 10.39
C LEU A 56 20.45 24.56 10.77
N LEU A 57 20.89 25.36 9.80
CA LEU A 57 21.81 26.48 10.02
C LEU A 57 21.17 27.59 10.88
N LEU A 58 19.85 27.78 10.78
CA LEU A 58 19.12 28.80 11.54
C LEU A 58 19.22 28.54 13.04
N GLY A 59 19.12 27.28 13.48
CA GLY A 59 19.26 26.93 14.90
C GLY A 59 20.62 27.34 15.47
N PHE A 60 21.72 27.01 14.78
CA PHE A 60 23.08 27.35 15.22
C PHE A 60 23.35 28.86 15.19
N THR A 61 22.96 29.52 14.11
CA THR A 61 23.18 30.96 13.92
C THR A 61 22.35 31.80 14.89
N LEU A 62 21.10 31.38 15.19
CA LEU A 62 20.28 32.02 16.20
C LEU A 62 20.89 31.90 17.59
N LEU A 63 21.32 30.70 18.01
CA LEU A 63 21.89 30.51 19.35
C LEU A 63 23.14 31.37 19.54
N HIS A 64 24.01 31.42 18.52
CA HIS A 64 25.20 32.26 18.56
C HIS A 64 24.85 33.75 18.64
N TYR A 65 23.91 34.22 17.82
CA TYR A 65 23.46 35.61 17.84
C TYR A 65 22.77 35.98 19.15
N ALA A 66 21.83 35.16 19.61
CA ALA A 66 21.07 35.38 20.83
C ALA A 66 21.98 35.45 22.06
N PHE A 67 23.03 34.64 22.12
CA PHE A 67 24.04 34.69 23.20
C PHE A 67 24.79 36.02 23.22
N LEU A 68 25.35 36.43 22.06
CA LEU A 68 26.08 37.70 21.94
C LEU A 68 25.19 38.90 22.24
N HIS A 69 23.97 38.90 21.69
CA HIS A 69 22.99 39.96 21.86
C HIS A 69 22.53 40.06 23.32
N SER A 70 22.21 38.93 23.97
CA SER A 70 21.78 38.92 25.37
C SER A 70 22.88 39.45 26.30
N LYS A 71 24.14 39.03 26.10
CA LYS A 71 25.28 39.49 26.90
C LYS A 71 25.43 41.03 26.89
N ARG A 72 25.08 41.70 25.79
CA ARG A 72 25.14 43.17 25.70
C ARG A 72 23.88 43.89 26.19
N VAL A 73 22.73 43.23 26.15
CA VAL A 73 21.43 43.87 26.40
C VAL A 73 20.98 43.71 27.87
N ILE A 74 21.51 42.72 28.58
CA ILE A 74 21.31 42.53 30.03
C ILE A 74 21.78 43.79 30.78
N GLY A 75 20.89 44.36 31.60
CA GLY A 75 21.16 45.56 32.41
C GLY A 75 20.89 46.90 31.73
N VAL A 76 20.57 46.92 30.42
CA VAL A 76 20.42 48.18 29.65
C VAL A 76 19.00 48.40 29.12
N ARG A 77 18.19 47.35 28.95
CA ARG A 77 16.81 47.44 28.40
C ARG A 77 15.71 47.27 29.44
N ARG A 78 14.54 47.80 29.08
CA ARG A 78 13.27 47.55 29.80
C ARG A 78 12.94 46.06 29.74
N PHE A 79 12.49 45.54 30.87
CA PHE A 79 12.11 44.13 31.09
C PHE A 79 11.23 43.55 29.97
N VAL A 80 10.22 44.30 29.49
CA VAL A 80 9.29 43.86 28.43
C VAL A 80 9.98 43.54 27.10
N MET A 81 11.05 44.27 26.72
CA MET A 81 11.77 44.00 25.46
C MET A 81 12.64 42.75 25.56
N ILE A 82 13.17 42.47 26.76
CA ILE A 82 13.96 41.27 27.04
C ILE A 82 13.04 40.04 27.01
N LEU A 83 11.88 40.12 27.67
CA LEU A 83 10.86 39.07 27.61
C LEU A 83 10.42 38.76 26.18
N GLY A 84 10.15 39.79 25.36
CA GLY A 84 9.78 39.59 23.96
C GLY A 84 10.88 38.93 23.12
N GLY A 85 12.16 39.23 23.40
CA GLY A 85 13.30 38.58 22.75
C GLY A 85 13.46 37.11 23.16
N LEU A 86 13.33 36.81 24.46
CA LEU A 86 13.37 35.44 24.98
C LEU A 86 12.21 34.59 24.44
N PHE A 87 11.02 35.18 24.35
CA PHE A 87 9.86 34.53 23.75
C PHE A 87 10.10 34.19 22.27
N LEU A 88 10.68 35.11 21.49
CA LEU A 88 11.04 34.83 20.09
C LEU A 88 12.08 33.69 19.99
N VAL A 89 13.10 33.67 20.85
CA VAL A 89 14.08 32.58 20.88
C VAL A 89 13.41 31.24 21.17
N LEU A 90 12.49 31.19 22.14
CA LEU A 90 11.71 29.99 22.44
C LEU A 90 10.91 29.51 21.22
N LEU A 91 10.22 30.41 20.51
CA LEU A 91 9.45 30.05 19.32
C LEU A 91 10.33 29.48 18.21
N VAL A 92 11.52 30.04 17.98
CA VAL A 92 12.45 29.51 16.97
C VAL A 92 13.06 28.17 17.41
N ILE A 93 13.31 27.96 18.70
CA ILE A 93 13.71 26.65 19.22
C ILE A 93 12.62 25.61 18.95
N LEU A 94 11.35 25.93 19.22
CA LEU A 94 10.23 25.04 18.91
C LEU A 94 10.12 24.76 17.40
N LEU A 95 10.37 25.77 16.56
CA LEU A 95 10.39 25.62 15.10
C LEU A 95 11.54 24.71 14.65
N PHE A 96 12.72 24.88 15.24
CA PHE A 96 13.88 24.04 14.97
C PHE A 96 13.64 22.58 15.40
N VAL A 97 13.10 22.36 16.60
CA VAL A 97 12.79 21.01 17.10
C VAL A 97 11.75 20.31 16.23
N SER A 98 10.69 21.03 15.82
CA SER A 98 9.70 20.47 14.88
C SER A 98 10.28 20.21 13.49
N GLY A 99 11.23 21.03 13.01
CA GLY A 99 11.95 20.76 11.76
C GLY A 99 12.84 19.51 11.84
N ILE A 100 13.61 19.36 12.93
CA ILE A 100 14.42 18.16 13.19
C ILE A 100 13.57 16.89 13.23
N TRP A 101 12.38 16.98 13.83
CA TRP A 101 11.43 15.86 13.85
C TRP A 101 11.14 15.34 12.44
N PHE A 102 10.84 16.20 11.47
CA PHE A 102 10.57 15.77 10.08
C PHE A 102 11.80 15.23 9.37
N LEU A 103 13.00 15.72 9.68
CA LEU A 103 14.24 15.19 9.09
C LEU A 103 14.58 13.78 9.58
N TRP A 104 14.09 13.39 10.76
CA TRP A 104 14.37 12.07 11.35
C TRP A 104 13.23 11.07 11.18
N TYR A 105 12.00 11.50 11.41
CA TYR A 105 10.82 10.62 11.41
C TYR A 105 9.94 10.79 10.16
N GLY A 106 10.15 11.85 9.37
CA GLY A 106 9.27 12.20 8.28
C GLY A 106 7.89 12.67 8.73
N GLN A 107 7.02 12.95 7.75
CA GLN A 107 5.61 13.20 8.00
C GLN A 107 4.84 11.87 8.12
N SER A 108 3.73 11.87 8.88
CA SER A 108 2.84 10.71 9.02
C SER A 108 1.37 11.12 9.04
N THR A 109 0.50 10.20 8.63
CA THR A 109 -0.95 10.41 8.56
C THR A 109 -1.59 10.52 9.95
N SER A 110 -1.01 9.87 10.95
CA SER A 110 -1.47 9.94 12.35
C SER A 110 -1.11 11.28 13.02
N LEU A 111 -0.05 11.95 12.56
CA LEU A 111 0.48 13.18 13.17
C LEU A 111 0.46 14.39 12.23
N VAL A 112 -0.51 14.48 11.32
CA VAL A 112 -0.66 15.61 10.37
C VAL A 112 -0.64 16.98 11.08
N TRP A 113 -1.21 17.05 12.29
CA TRP A 113 -1.23 18.27 13.09
C TRP A 113 0.16 18.83 13.41
N LEU A 114 1.21 18.00 13.47
CA LEU A 114 2.59 18.46 13.70
C LEU A 114 3.09 19.29 12.52
N PHE A 115 2.70 18.93 11.30
CA PHE A 115 3.10 19.65 10.09
C PHE A 115 2.40 21.01 10.03
N ASP A 116 1.09 21.04 10.29
CA ASP A 116 0.33 22.28 10.43
C ASP A 116 0.91 23.17 11.54
N PHE A 117 1.25 22.57 12.68
CA PHE A 117 1.89 23.28 13.78
C PHE A 117 3.22 23.91 13.38
N HIS A 118 4.08 23.20 12.64
CA HIS A 118 5.36 23.75 12.15
C HIS A 118 5.15 24.95 11.22
N ILE A 119 4.19 24.86 10.29
CA ILE A 119 3.84 25.93 9.37
C ILE A 119 3.34 27.17 10.14
N TRP A 120 2.33 26.99 11.00
CA TRP A 120 1.76 28.09 11.78
C TRP A 120 2.77 28.73 12.72
N LEU A 121 3.61 27.92 13.36
CA LEU A 121 4.70 28.40 14.20
C LEU A 121 5.69 29.26 13.40
N GLY A 122 5.99 28.89 12.15
CA GLY A 122 6.78 29.70 11.23
C GLY A 122 6.20 31.09 11.00
N TYR A 123 4.90 31.19 10.71
CA TYR A 123 4.22 32.49 10.57
C TYR A 123 4.22 33.30 11.87
N VAL A 124 4.00 32.66 13.02
CA VAL A 124 4.04 33.31 14.33
C VAL A 124 5.44 33.85 14.65
N VAL A 125 6.50 33.12 14.31
CA VAL A 125 7.89 33.57 14.44
C VAL A 125 8.13 34.82 13.60
N ILE A 126 7.73 34.81 12.32
CA ILE A 126 7.89 35.97 11.42
C ILE A 126 7.14 37.18 11.96
N PHE A 127 5.88 37.01 12.35
CA PHE A 127 5.06 38.08 12.91
C PHE A 127 5.67 38.66 14.20
N THR A 128 6.09 37.79 15.13
CA THR A 128 6.69 38.20 16.40
C THR A 128 8.03 38.90 16.19
N LEU A 129 8.84 38.47 15.23
CA LEU A 129 10.08 39.14 14.85
C LEU A 129 9.81 40.55 14.30
N LEU A 130 8.85 40.70 13.39
CA LEU A 130 8.46 42.01 12.83
C LEU A 130 7.97 42.95 13.94
N LEU A 131 7.15 42.44 14.87
CA LEU A 131 6.67 43.18 16.04
C LEU A 131 7.84 43.61 16.95
N HIS A 132 8.79 42.71 17.22
CA HIS A 132 9.98 42.99 18.02
C HIS A 132 10.84 44.11 17.39
N LEU A 133 11.05 44.05 16.07
CA LEU A 133 11.77 45.07 15.30
C LEU A 133 11.02 46.41 15.26
N TYR A 134 9.68 46.39 15.14
CA TYR A 134 8.84 47.59 15.15
C TYR A 134 8.97 48.33 16.50
N PHE A 135 8.79 47.64 17.63
CA PHE A 135 8.93 48.25 18.95
C PHE A 135 10.35 48.76 19.21
N HIS A 136 11.36 48.06 18.68
CA HIS A 136 12.74 48.52 18.73
C HIS A 136 12.92 49.86 17.99
N ARG A 137 12.37 50.00 16.78
CA ARG A 137 12.52 51.22 15.95
C ARG A 137 11.70 52.39 16.48
N PHE A 138 10.48 52.14 16.96
CA PHE A 138 9.58 53.19 17.45
C PHE A 138 10.04 53.78 18.78
N LYS A 139 10.57 52.95 19.70
CA LYS A 139 11.07 53.42 21.00
C LYS A 139 12.49 54.00 20.94
N ALA A 140 13.29 53.65 19.93
CA ALA A 140 14.62 54.26 19.72
C ALA A 140 14.52 55.74 19.31
N LYS A 141 13.52 56.13 18.51
CA LYS A 141 13.28 57.52 18.09
C LYS A 141 13.00 58.50 19.25
N ARG A 142 12.63 58.01 20.44
CA ARG A 142 12.29 58.86 21.60
C ARG A 142 13.49 59.22 22.49
N LYS A 143 14.72 58.75 22.20
CA LYS A 143 15.86 58.84 23.14
C LYS A 143 17.24 59.03 22.49
N GLU A 144 17.33 59.75 21.37
CA GLU A 144 18.65 60.17 20.84
C GLU A 144 19.11 61.44 21.58
N GLU A 145 19.91 61.26 22.64
CA GLU A 145 20.75 62.33 23.20
C GLU A 145 22.00 62.50 22.32
N PRO A 146 22.35 63.72 21.87
CA PRO A 146 23.55 63.94 21.08
C PRO A 146 24.82 63.63 21.89
N GLY A 147 25.69 62.76 21.39
CA GLY A 147 27.03 62.52 21.93
C GLY A 147 27.34 61.14 22.51
N LYS A 148 26.36 60.22 22.67
CA LYS A 148 26.64 58.83 23.08
C LYS A 148 26.78 57.92 21.86
N HIS A 149 27.86 57.13 21.79
CA HIS A 149 28.07 56.13 20.73
C HIS A 149 26.84 55.23 20.56
N LYS A 150 26.48 54.87 19.32
CA LYS A 150 25.37 53.93 19.04
C LYS A 150 25.65 52.60 19.74
N ILE A 151 25.02 52.39 20.90
CA ILE A 151 25.14 51.15 21.69
C ILE A 151 24.39 50.00 20.99
N TYR A 152 23.53 50.29 20.00
CA TYR A 152 22.58 49.32 19.43
C TYR A 152 22.63 49.29 17.90
N ILE A 153 22.47 48.09 17.36
CA ILE A 153 22.42 47.83 15.92
C ILE A 153 20.95 47.81 15.51
N THR A 154 20.51 48.86 14.80
CA THR A 154 19.32 48.79 13.95
C THR A 154 19.75 48.26 12.59
N LEU A 155 18.93 47.40 11.96
CA LEU A 155 19.08 46.92 10.58
C LEU A 155 19.83 47.92 9.70
N SER A 156 21.05 47.57 9.28
CA SER A 156 21.88 48.41 8.42
C SER A 156 21.61 48.11 6.95
N LYS A 157 21.96 49.05 6.05
CA LYS A 157 21.91 48.81 4.60
C LYS A 157 22.72 47.58 4.19
N ARG A 158 23.84 47.32 4.88
CA ARG A 158 24.70 46.14 4.66
C ARG A 158 23.97 44.83 4.94
N ASN A 159 23.20 44.76 6.04
CA ASN A 159 22.44 43.55 6.38
C ASN A 159 21.38 43.26 5.29
N LEU A 160 20.71 44.31 4.80
CA LEU A 160 19.71 44.20 3.75
C LEU A 160 20.35 43.75 2.42
N THR A 161 21.45 44.38 2.01
CA THR A 161 22.16 43.99 0.78
C THR A 161 22.68 42.56 0.85
N SER A 162 23.24 42.13 1.99
CA SER A 162 23.73 40.75 2.16
C SER A 162 22.60 39.73 2.06
N SER A 163 21.43 40.05 2.61
CA SER A 163 20.24 39.18 2.53
C SER A 163 19.69 39.12 1.10
N SER A 164 19.61 40.26 0.41
CA SER A 164 19.19 40.31 -1.00
C SER A 164 20.12 39.53 -1.92
N VAL A 165 21.44 39.69 -1.75
CA VAL A 165 22.44 38.91 -2.50
C VAL A 165 22.25 37.42 -2.24
N ALA A 166 22.12 37.00 -0.98
CA ALA A 166 21.91 35.59 -0.65
C ALA A 166 20.65 35.03 -1.31
N VAL A 167 19.51 35.74 -1.25
CA VAL A 167 18.26 35.32 -1.89
C VAL A 167 18.43 35.18 -3.40
N ILE A 168 19.05 36.16 -4.07
CA ILE A 168 19.30 36.11 -5.52
C ILE A 168 20.20 34.92 -5.86
N THR A 169 21.25 34.67 -5.08
CA THR A 169 22.15 33.53 -5.27
C THR A 169 21.41 32.20 -5.10
N PHE A 170 20.62 32.03 -4.04
CA PHE A 170 19.85 30.80 -3.83
C PHE A 170 18.83 30.56 -4.94
N SER A 171 18.08 31.59 -5.33
CA SER A 171 17.14 31.49 -6.45
C SER A 171 17.86 31.13 -7.75
N GLY A 172 19.01 31.75 -8.03
CA GLY A 172 19.85 31.42 -9.18
C GLY A 172 20.34 29.98 -9.17
N LEU A 173 20.73 29.45 -8.00
CA LEU A 173 21.13 28.04 -7.84
C LEU A 173 19.96 27.08 -8.04
N ILE A 174 18.77 27.39 -7.52
CA ILE A 174 17.55 26.59 -7.74
C ILE A 174 17.23 26.53 -9.23
N VAL A 175 17.23 27.67 -9.91
CA VAL A 175 16.95 27.74 -11.35
C VAL A 175 18.00 26.97 -12.14
N LEU A 176 19.30 27.19 -11.87
CA LEU A 176 20.39 26.50 -12.54
C LEU A 176 20.30 24.99 -12.36
N PHE A 177 20.11 24.52 -11.12
CA PHE A 177 19.94 23.09 -10.83
C PHE A 177 18.70 22.54 -11.54
N THR A 178 17.59 23.26 -11.51
CA THR A 178 16.34 22.84 -12.15
C THR A 178 16.53 22.64 -13.64
N LEU A 179 17.12 23.64 -14.32
CA LEU A 179 17.41 23.56 -15.73
C LEU A 179 18.40 22.44 -16.05
N THR A 180 19.45 22.27 -15.25
CA THR A 180 20.43 21.19 -15.48
C THR A 180 19.79 19.81 -15.29
N TYR A 181 19.02 19.61 -14.22
CA TYR A 181 18.38 18.34 -13.91
C TYR A 181 17.31 17.96 -14.93
N GLN A 182 16.50 18.92 -15.40
CA GLN A 182 15.49 18.66 -16.43
C GLN A 182 16.08 18.26 -17.79
N ASN A 183 17.34 18.61 -18.05
CA ASN A 183 18.06 18.21 -19.26
C ASN A 183 18.84 16.89 -19.07
N LEU A 184 18.83 16.28 -17.89
CA LEU A 184 19.44 14.96 -17.70
C LEU A 184 18.57 13.88 -18.36
N PRO A 185 19.18 12.93 -19.09
CA PRO A 185 18.44 11.79 -19.60
C PRO A 185 17.86 10.99 -18.43
N SER A 186 16.67 10.42 -18.63
CA SER A 186 16.08 9.49 -17.67
C SER A 186 17.06 8.35 -17.39
N PRO A 187 17.27 7.98 -16.10
CA PRO A 187 18.10 6.82 -15.79
C PRO A 187 17.43 5.49 -16.16
N TYR A 188 16.15 5.52 -16.57
CA TYR A 188 15.32 4.37 -16.93
C TYR A 188 15.29 4.14 -18.43
N ILE A 189 15.22 2.86 -18.82
CA ILE A 189 15.09 2.41 -20.21
C ILE A 189 13.74 1.69 -20.32
N ASP A 190 12.71 2.45 -20.70
CA ASP A 190 11.34 1.95 -20.90
C ASP A 190 11.23 1.29 -22.30
N GLN A 191 11.94 0.18 -22.49
CA GLN A 191 11.95 -0.65 -23.71
C GLN A 191 11.80 -2.13 -23.32
N ALA A 192 11.50 -2.98 -24.29
CA ALA A 192 11.43 -4.42 -24.03
C ALA A 192 12.81 -4.94 -23.59
N VAL A 193 12.83 -5.77 -22.54
CA VAL A 193 14.05 -6.47 -22.12
C VAL A 193 14.56 -7.42 -23.20
N VAL A 194 13.67 -7.94 -24.06
CA VAL A 194 13.98 -8.90 -25.12
C VAL A 194 13.61 -8.34 -26.49
N GLU A 195 14.57 -8.35 -27.41
CA GLU A 195 14.40 -7.90 -28.80
C GLU A 195 14.85 -8.98 -29.81
N PRO A 196 14.11 -9.19 -30.93
CA PRO A 196 12.84 -8.53 -31.27
C PRO A 196 11.68 -9.02 -30.39
N TYR A 197 10.82 -8.10 -29.95
CA TYR A 197 9.62 -8.46 -29.20
C TYR A 197 8.49 -8.99 -30.11
N GLU A 198 7.92 -10.15 -29.76
CA GLU A 198 6.90 -10.82 -30.58
C GLU A 198 5.47 -10.39 -30.20
N THR A 199 4.59 -10.15 -31.17
CA THR A 199 3.17 -9.80 -30.96
C THR A 199 2.22 -10.89 -31.48
N THR A 200 2.44 -12.13 -31.02
CA THR A 200 1.75 -13.35 -31.52
C THR A 200 0.22 -13.33 -31.33
N TYR A 201 -0.29 -12.58 -30.35
CA TYR A 201 -1.70 -12.54 -29.97
C TYR A 201 -2.41 -11.24 -30.38
N GLY A 202 -2.00 -10.67 -31.50
CA GLY A 202 -2.51 -9.40 -32.04
C GLY A 202 -1.48 -8.28 -31.93
N ASP A 203 -1.70 -7.18 -32.64
CA ASP A 203 -0.81 -6.01 -32.72
C ASP A 203 -0.84 -5.17 -31.43
N HIS A 204 -0.45 -5.80 -30.32
CA HIS A 204 -0.44 -5.20 -29.00
C HIS A 204 0.55 -5.95 -28.08
N PRO A 205 1.42 -5.24 -27.34
CA PRO A 205 2.54 -5.85 -26.63
C PRO A 205 2.14 -6.84 -25.53
N PHE A 206 0.99 -6.60 -24.87
CA PHE A 206 0.58 -7.36 -23.69
C PHE A 206 -0.41 -8.49 -23.95
N ARG A 207 -1.00 -8.58 -25.14
CA ARG A 207 -2.02 -9.61 -25.42
C ARG A 207 -1.41 -11.01 -25.30
N PRO A 208 -2.18 -12.00 -24.82
CA PRO A 208 -3.61 -11.99 -24.48
C PRO A 208 -4.00 -11.34 -23.14
N SER A 209 -3.04 -10.83 -22.35
CA SER A 209 -3.37 -10.01 -21.18
C SER A 209 -4.14 -8.75 -21.59
N GLN A 210 -5.15 -8.36 -20.82
CA GLN A 210 -5.92 -7.14 -21.02
C GLN A 210 -5.28 -5.91 -20.36
N THR A 211 -3.97 -6.01 -20.08
CA THR A 211 -3.17 -4.93 -19.49
C THR A 211 -2.94 -3.82 -20.50
N GLU A 212 -2.99 -2.60 -19.98
CA GLU A 212 -2.65 -1.36 -20.68
C GLU A 212 -1.60 -0.60 -19.86
N THR A 213 -0.82 0.24 -20.51
CA THR A 213 0.13 1.17 -19.87
C THR A 213 -0.13 2.57 -20.38
N SER A 214 -0.01 3.60 -19.53
CA SER A 214 -0.27 4.98 -19.98
C SER A 214 0.70 5.46 -21.08
N SER A 215 1.88 4.86 -21.22
CA SER A 215 2.84 5.14 -22.32
C SER A 215 2.58 4.33 -23.59
N GLY A 216 1.74 3.28 -23.52
CA GLY A 216 1.57 2.28 -24.58
C GLY A 216 2.76 1.32 -24.76
N GLY A 217 3.78 1.38 -23.89
CA GLY A 217 5.02 0.61 -24.01
C GLY A 217 5.46 -0.09 -22.73
N PHE A 218 6.64 -0.68 -22.77
CA PHE A 218 7.22 -1.39 -21.63
C PHE A 218 7.73 -0.43 -20.56
N ILE A 219 8.03 -1.00 -19.38
CA ILE A 219 8.46 -0.27 -18.20
C ILE A 219 9.75 -0.91 -17.70
N ASP A 220 10.75 -0.07 -17.41
CA ASP A 220 12.02 -0.54 -16.84
C ASP A 220 11.79 -1.35 -15.57
N VAL A 221 12.40 -2.55 -15.48
CA VAL A 221 12.27 -3.48 -14.36
C VAL A 221 12.50 -2.79 -13.01
N ARG A 222 13.42 -1.81 -12.92
CA ARG A 222 13.74 -1.10 -11.66
C ARG A 222 12.61 -0.21 -11.15
N ARG A 223 11.58 0.03 -11.95
CA ARG A 223 10.39 0.82 -11.57
C ARG A 223 9.25 -0.05 -11.03
N ILE A 224 9.33 -1.36 -11.23
CA ILE A 224 8.27 -2.33 -10.93
C ILE A 224 8.73 -3.42 -9.96
N ALA A 225 9.98 -3.86 -10.05
CA ALA A 225 10.59 -4.84 -9.14
C ALA A 225 11.44 -4.13 -8.06
N ASN A 226 10.77 -3.37 -7.21
CA ASN A 226 11.39 -2.53 -6.19
C ASN A 226 10.62 -2.52 -4.86
N SER A 227 9.92 -3.61 -4.53
CA SER A 227 9.13 -3.69 -3.29
C SER A 227 10.01 -3.57 -2.02
N ASP A 228 11.27 -3.99 -2.11
CA ASP A 228 12.27 -3.84 -1.04
C ASP A 228 12.48 -2.36 -0.65
N ASP A 229 12.44 -1.46 -1.62
CA ASP A 229 12.60 -0.02 -1.41
C ASP A 229 11.48 0.57 -0.56
N CYS A 230 10.25 0.08 -0.77
CA CYS A 230 9.08 0.47 0.03
C CYS A 230 9.28 0.15 1.52
N GLY A 231 10.02 -0.92 1.83
CA GLY A 231 10.34 -1.34 3.20
C GLY A 231 11.21 -0.35 4.00
N SER A 232 11.85 0.61 3.34
CA SER A 232 12.59 1.68 4.02
C SER A 232 11.71 2.55 4.92
N CYS A 233 10.43 2.71 4.55
CA CYS A 233 9.42 3.46 5.32
C CYS A 233 8.26 2.56 5.78
N HIS A 234 7.94 1.50 5.03
CA HIS A 234 6.80 0.61 5.24
C HIS A 234 7.21 -0.81 5.68
N ALA A 235 8.11 -0.90 6.65
CA ALA A 235 8.78 -2.15 7.02
C ALA A 235 7.81 -3.29 7.43
N GLN A 236 6.77 -2.97 8.21
CA GLN A 236 5.79 -3.98 8.65
C GLN A 236 4.89 -4.43 7.49
N ILE A 237 4.46 -3.52 6.62
CA ILE A 237 3.68 -3.85 5.42
C ILE A 237 4.49 -4.74 4.48
N LEU A 238 5.77 -4.42 4.25
CA LEU A 238 6.66 -5.26 3.45
C LEU A 238 6.76 -6.68 4.03
N LYS A 239 6.94 -6.80 5.34
CA LYS A 239 6.99 -8.10 6.04
C LYS A 239 5.70 -8.89 5.88
N ASP A 240 4.55 -8.22 5.93
CA ASP A 240 3.24 -8.85 5.75
C ASP A 240 3.02 -9.32 4.31
N TRP A 241 3.41 -8.50 3.32
CA TRP A 241 3.41 -8.89 1.92
C TRP A 241 4.36 -10.06 1.63
N LEU A 242 5.56 -10.09 2.22
CA LEU A 242 6.52 -11.19 2.05
C LEU A 242 5.93 -12.56 2.43
N SER A 243 5.03 -12.60 3.42
CA SER A 243 4.28 -13.80 3.83
C SER A 243 3.07 -14.13 2.95
N SER A 244 2.66 -13.21 2.07
CA SER A 244 1.40 -13.32 1.33
C SER A 244 1.49 -14.24 0.11
N MET A 245 0.33 -14.66 -0.40
CA MET A 245 0.23 -15.37 -1.68
C MET A 245 0.52 -14.45 -2.88
N HIS A 246 0.30 -13.14 -2.76
CA HIS A 246 0.60 -12.18 -3.82
C HIS A 246 2.10 -12.11 -4.11
N ARG A 247 2.93 -12.00 -3.07
CA ARG A 247 4.39 -12.17 -3.20
C ARG A 247 4.74 -13.51 -3.84
N GLN A 248 4.07 -14.57 -3.41
CA GLN A 248 4.41 -15.93 -3.83
C GLN A 248 3.73 -16.35 -5.14
N ALA A 249 3.00 -15.46 -5.81
CA ALA A 249 2.15 -15.79 -6.96
C ALA A 249 2.94 -16.40 -8.13
N ALA A 250 4.21 -15.96 -8.30
CA ALA A 250 5.10 -16.46 -9.34
C ALA A 250 5.99 -17.63 -8.90
N MET A 251 6.04 -17.96 -7.59
CA MET A 251 6.91 -19.00 -7.04
C MET A 251 6.17 -20.23 -6.51
N ASP A 252 4.84 -20.19 -6.45
CA ASP A 252 4.02 -21.36 -6.13
C ASP A 252 4.40 -22.54 -7.06
N PRO A 253 4.86 -23.69 -6.52
CA PRO A 253 5.24 -24.84 -7.33
C PRO A 253 4.15 -25.31 -8.31
N SER A 254 2.87 -25.17 -7.95
CA SER A 254 1.74 -25.54 -8.81
C SER A 254 1.63 -24.60 -10.02
N TYR A 255 1.74 -23.28 -9.78
CA TYR A 255 1.80 -22.29 -10.85
C TYR A 255 3.06 -22.47 -11.71
N VAL A 256 4.24 -22.64 -11.09
CA VAL A 256 5.50 -22.86 -11.81
C VAL A 256 5.37 -24.07 -12.73
N LYS A 257 4.74 -25.15 -12.28
CA LYS A 257 4.48 -26.31 -13.14
C LYS A 257 3.57 -25.97 -14.32
N ASN A 258 2.46 -25.25 -14.06
CA ASN A 258 1.50 -24.90 -15.10
C ASN A 258 2.09 -23.96 -16.16
N ILE A 259 2.79 -22.90 -15.75
CA ILE A 259 3.35 -21.90 -16.66
C ILE A 259 4.45 -22.50 -17.56
N ASN A 260 5.29 -23.40 -17.03
CA ASN A 260 6.27 -24.13 -17.82
C ASN A 260 5.61 -25.05 -18.86
N LEU A 261 4.48 -25.70 -18.51
CA LEU A 261 3.73 -26.52 -19.46
C LEU A 261 3.06 -25.66 -20.54
N LEU A 262 2.58 -24.47 -20.19
CA LEU A 262 2.04 -23.50 -21.14
C LEU A 262 3.12 -23.03 -22.12
N GLU A 263 4.29 -22.62 -21.63
CA GLU A 263 5.42 -22.24 -22.47
C GLU A 263 5.81 -23.37 -23.42
N GLN A 264 5.95 -24.60 -22.91
CA GLN A 264 6.32 -25.77 -23.74
C GLN A 264 5.28 -26.10 -24.82
N SER A 265 4.00 -25.83 -24.57
CA SER A 265 2.91 -26.22 -25.47
C SER A 265 2.51 -25.13 -26.47
N LYS A 266 2.55 -23.85 -26.08
CA LYS A 266 2.09 -22.70 -26.89
C LYS A 266 3.14 -21.60 -27.06
N GLY A 267 4.32 -21.74 -26.47
CA GLY A 267 5.39 -20.74 -26.49
C GLY A 267 5.26 -19.69 -25.39
N ILE A 268 6.35 -18.95 -25.14
CA ILE A 268 6.43 -17.97 -24.05
C ILE A 268 5.44 -16.81 -24.21
N ALA A 269 5.09 -16.39 -25.43
CA ALA A 269 4.11 -15.33 -25.65
C ALA A 269 2.72 -15.68 -25.06
N ALA A 270 2.36 -16.97 -24.99
CA ALA A 270 1.10 -17.42 -24.40
C ALA A 270 1.05 -17.17 -22.87
N THR A 271 2.22 -17.14 -22.22
CA THR A 271 2.33 -16.94 -20.77
C THR A 271 1.82 -15.57 -20.32
N ARG A 272 1.79 -14.56 -21.20
CA ARG A 272 1.24 -13.21 -20.92
C ARG A 272 -0.16 -13.27 -20.31
N TYR A 273 -0.97 -14.27 -20.69
CA TYR A 273 -2.29 -14.53 -20.10
C TYR A 273 -2.24 -14.70 -18.57
N CYS A 274 -1.25 -15.45 -18.07
CA CYS A 274 -1.07 -15.73 -16.65
C CYS A 274 -0.23 -14.64 -15.97
N GLU A 275 0.82 -14.18 -16.64
CA GLU A 275 1.84 -13.29 -16.08
C GLU A 275 1.29 -11.91 -15.71
N GLY A 276 0.25 -11.42 -16.39
CA GLY A 276 -0.41 -10.17 -15.98
C GLY A 276 -0.98 -10.21 -14.57
N CYS A 277 -1.37 -11.39 -14.07
CA CYS A 277 -1.91 -11.57 -12.71
C CYS A 277 -0.88 -12.15 -11.73
N HIS A 278 0.04 -13.01 -12.19
CA HIS A 278 0.98 -13.73 -11.32
C HIS A 278 2.36 -13.10 -11.21
N ALA A 279 2.86 -12.47 -12.28
CA ALA A 279 4.16 -11.81 -12.30
C ALA A 279 4.13 -10.57 -13.23
N PRO A 280 3.42 -9.49 -12.85
CA PRO A 280 3.30 -8.28 -13.66
C PRO A 280 4.65 -7.70 -14.11
N VAL A 281 5.72 -7.93 -13.33
CA VAL A 281 7.09 -7.55 -13.69
C VAL A 281 7.50 -8.13 -15.04
N ALA A 282 7.29 -9.44 -15.28
CA ALA A 282 7.71 -10.08 -16.53
C ALA A 282 6.90 -9.57 -17.74
N LEU A 283 5.60 -9.33 -17.54
CA LEU A 283 4.72 -8.80 -18.57
C LEU A 283 5.11 -7.36 -18.94
N LEU A 284 5.22 -6.47 -17.94
CA LEU A 284 5.41 -5.04 -18.13
C LEU A 284 6.83 -4.68 -18.59
N SER A 285 7.83 -5.51 -18.31
CA SER A 285 9.20 -5.31 -18.77
C SER A 285 9.46 -5.83 -20.19
N GLY A 286 8.53 -6.57 -20.79
CA GLY A 286 8.71 -7.15 -22.11
C GLY A 286 9.62 -8.38 -22.13
N GLU A 287 9.65 -9.16 -21.05
CA GLU A 287 10.40 -10.43 -21.01
C GLU A 287 9.70 -11.59 -21.74
N LEU A 288 8.41 -11.46 -22.09
CA LEU A 288 7.59 -12.58 -22.54
C LEU A 288 7.63 -12.82 -24.06
N SER A 289 8.85 -12.87 -24.60
CA SER A 289 9.18 -13.21 -25.99
C SER A 289 10.34 -14.20 -26.03
N LYS A 290 10.60 -14.84 -27.18
CA LYS A 290 11.64 -15.88 -27.31
C LYS A 290 13.01 -15.39 -26.80
N GLY A 291 13.60 -16.11 -25.86
CA GLY A 291 14.88 -15.75 -25.22
C GLY A 291 14.73 -15.03 -23.88
N GLY A 292 13.52 -14.60 -23.52
CA GLY A 292 13.21 -14.08 -22.19
C GLY A 292 12.80 -15.15 -21.17
N LYS A 293 12.21 -14.69 -20.07
CA LYS A 293 11.89 -15.54 -18.91
C LYS A 293 10.51 -15.19 -18.35
N HIS A 294 9.67 -16.20 -18.14
CA HIS A 294 8.40 -16.04 -17.45
C HIS A 294 8.59 -15.99 -15.92
N GLY A 295 7.56 -15.62 -15.15
CA GLY A 295 7.62 -15.44 -13.69
C GLY A 295 7.98 -16.70 -12.91
N GLY A 296 7.67 -17.88 -13.44
CA GLY A 296 8.05 -19.17 -12.83
C GLY A 296 9.55 -19.50 -12.82
N VAL A 297 10.41 -18.71 -13.47
CA VAL A 297 11.86 -18.97 -13.50
C VAL A 297 12.52 -18.53 -12.20
N LYS A 298 13.03 -19.48 -11.43
CA LYS A 298 13.62 -19.22 -10.10
C LYS A 298 14.72 -18.13 -10.15
N GLY A 299 14.61 -17.16 -9.25
CA GLY A 299 15.62 -16.13 -9.03
C GLY A 299 15.57 -14.93 -9.98
N THR A 300 14.61 -14.88 -10.91
CA THR A 300 14.33 -13.66 -11.68
C THR A 300 13.63 -12.62 -10.80
N ALA A 301 13.67 -11.35 -11.22
CA ALA A 301 12.94 -10.27 -10.55
C ALA A 301 11.44 -10.59 -10.45
N ALA A 302 10.84 -11.07 -11.55
CA ALA A 302 9.44 -11.48 -11.57
C ALA A 302 9.11 -12.61 -10.58
N ASN A 303 9.97 -13.62 -10.45
CA ASN A 303 9.79 -14.69 -9.48
C ASN A 303 9.93 -14.21 -8.03
N LEU A 304 10.83 -13.25 -7.81
CA LEU A 304 11.11 -12.67 -6.50
C LEU A 304 10.13 -11.56 -6.09
N GLU A 305 9.28 -11.09 -6.99
CA GLU A 305 8.25 -10.09 -6.70
C GLU A 305 6.85 -10.71 -6.69
N GLY A 306 6.55 -11.64 -7.61
CA GLY A 306 5.17 -12.02 -7.86
C GLY A 306 4.34 -10.78 -8.18
N VAL A 307 3.27 -10.56 -7.41
CA VAL A 307 2.54 -9.30 -7.39
C VAL A 307 3.13 -8.37 -6.31
N GLY A 308 4.10 -7.55 -6.71
CA GLY A 308 4.79 -6.59 -5.85
C GLY A 308 3.98 -5.34 -5.48
N CYS A 309 4.58 -4.47 -4.66
CA CYS A 309 3.94 -3.25 -4.17
C CYS A 309 3.42 -2.38 -5.32
N THR A 310 4.29 -2.07 -6.29
CA THR A 310 3.92 -1.29 -7.49
C THR A 310 2.97 -2.07 -8.41
N GLY A 311 3.02 -3.41 -8.40
CA GLY A 311 2.09 -4.28 -9.10
C GLY A 311 0.61 -4.00 -8.78
N CYS A 312 0.31 -3.54 -7.56
CA CYS A 312 -1.02 -3.06 -7.19
C CYS A 312 -1.12 -1.53 -7.11
N HIS A 313 -0.13 -0.87 -6.51
CA HIS A 313 -0.20 0.56 -6.19
C HIS A 313 0.04 1.49 -7.38
N ALA A 314 0.59 1.00 -8.49
CA ALA A 314 0.74 1.75 -9.74
C ALA A 314 -0.38 1.47 -10.75
N ILE A 315 -1.41 0.69 -10.37
CA ILE A 315 -2.63 0.56 -11.16
C ILE A 315 -3.44 1.85 -11.02
N ARG A 316 -3.68 2.52 -12.16
CA ARG A 316 -4.43 3.76 -12.23
C ARG A 316 -5.93 3.53 -12.18
N ARG A 317 -6.40 2.54 -12.95
CA ARG A 317 -7.81 2.12 -13.04
C ARG A 317 -7.93 0.72 -13.61
N ALA A 318 -9.08 0.08 -13.39
CA ALA A 318 -9.49 -1.07 -14.20
C ALA A 318 -9.86 -0.59 -15.61
N VAL A 319 -9.40 -1.29 -16.65
CA VAL A 319 -9.78 -1.01 -18.04
C VAL A 319 -11.20 -1.52 -18.29
N HIS A 320 -11.49 -2.73 -17.81
CA HIS A 320 -12.83 -3.30 -17.73
C HIS A 320 -12.91 -4.36 -16.61
N LEU A 321 -14.12 -4.75 -16.23
CA LEU A 321 -14.35 -5.67 -15.10
C LEU A 321 -14.50 -7.15 -15.51
N ASN A 322 -14.20 -7.51 -16.75
CA ASN A 322 -14.26 -8.92 -17.19
C ASN A 322 -13.06 -9.76 -16.76
N GLY A 323 -11.94 -9.11 -16.40
CA GLY A 323 -10.75 -9.67 -15.78
C GLY A 323 -9.92 -10.67 -16.63
N VAL A 324 -8.65 -10.31 -16.85
CA VAL A 324 -7.45 -11.08 -17.26
C VAL A 324 -6.35 -10.01 -17.23
N ALA A 325 -5.95 -9.59 -16.02
CA ALA A 325 -5.07 -8.44 -15.77
C ALA A 325 -5.50 -7.15 -16.48
N SER A 326 -6.80 -6.84 -16.39
CA SER A 326 -7.42 -5.68 -17.06
C SER A 326 -7.23 -4.38 -16.29
N PHE A 327 -5.99 -3.92 -16.21
CA PHE A 327 -5.62 -2.67 -15.56
C PHE A 327 -4.85 -1.75 -16.49
N GLU A 328 -4.98 -0.45 -16.26
CA GLU A 328 -4.07 0.55 -16.80
C GLU A 328 -2.98 0.83 -15.77
N PHE A 329 -1.73 0.56 -16.14
CA PHE A 329 -0.56 0.72 -15.29
C PHE A 329 0.15 2.04 -15.58
N GLU A 330 0.46 2.79 -14.53
CA GLU A 330 1.10 4.10 -14.63
C GLU A 330 2.16 4.27 -13.54
N VAL A 331 3.43 4.32 -13.94
CA VAL A 331 4.51 4.64 -13.01
C VAL A 331 4.77 6.13 -13.01
N GLN A 332 4.63 6.74 -11.84
CA GLN A 332 4.98 8.14 -11.59
C GLN A 332 6.42 8.26 -11.10
N ASN A 333 7.19 9.17 -11.69
CA ASN A 333 8.56 9.50 -11.27
C ASN A 333 8.62 10.94 -10.74
N ASN A 334 8.01 11.16 -9.57
CA ASN A 334 7.77 12.51 -9.07
C ASN A 334 8.87 13.05 -8.15
N TYR A 335 9.86 12.23 -7.79
CA TYR A 335 10.91 12.64 -6.85
C TYR A 335 12.31 12.67 -7.47
N LEU A 336 13.13 13.65 -7.07
CA LEU A 336 14.51 13.78 -7.52
C LEU A 336 15.29 12.52 -7.20
N PHE A 337 16.17 12.16 -8.13
CA PHE A 337 17.09 11.04 -8.04
C PHE A 337 16.46 9.65 -7.98
N GLN A 338 15.17 9.52 -8.30
CA GLN A 338 14.53 8.23 -8.51
C GLN A 338 15.24 7.48 -9.66
N GLY A 339 15.68 6.24 -9.40
CA GLY A 339 16.39 5.40 -10.36
C GLY A 339 17.92 5.55 -10.38
N PHE A 340 18.46 6.55 -9.69
CA PHE A 340 19.91 6.73 -9.57
C PHE A 340 20.51 5.71 -8.60
N GLN A 341 21.66 5.14 -8.99
CA GLN A 341 22.28 4.02 -8.25
C GLN A 341 23.21 4.46 -7.12
N ALA A 342 23.61 5.74 -7.08
CA ALA A 342 24.48 6.24 -6.02
C ALA A 342 23.73 6.27 -4.68
N GLY A 343 24.22 5.55 -3.67
CA GLY A 343 23.50 5.36 -2.41
C GLY A 343 23.14 6.64 -1.66
N TRP A 344 23.94 7.71 -1.78
CA TRP A 344 23.62 9.01 -1.17
C TRP A 344 22.49 9.75 -1.89
N LEU A 345 22.36 9.58 -3.22
CA LEU A 345 21.25 10.12 -4.00
C LEU A 345 19.93 9.44 -3.64
N LYS A 346 19.96 8.11 -3.44
CA LYS A 346 18.82 7.34 -2.94
C LYS A 346 18.36 7.83 -1.56
N LYS A 347 19.30 8.14 -0.66
CA LYS A 347 18.96 8.74 0.64
C LYS A 347 18.30 10.11 0.51
N ILE A 348 18.73 10.94 -0.44
CA ILE A 348 18.08 12.23 -0.71
C ILE A 348 16.67 12.02 -1.27
N ASN A 349 16.49 11.06 -2.17
CA ASN A 349 15.17 10.69 -2.69
C ASN A 349 14.21 10.26 -1.55
N HIS A 350 14.66 9.36 -0.67
CA HIS A 350 13.88 8.93 0.50
C HIS A 350 13.57 10.08 1.46
N LEU A 351 14.55 10.96 1.72
CA LEU A 351 14.33 12.15 2.54
C LEU A 351 13.26 13.06 1.92
N LEU A 352 13.31 13.31 0.61
CA LEU A 352 12.30 14.11 -0.09
C LEU A 352 10.89 13.53 0.04
N ILE A 353 10.75 12.21 -0.08
CA ILE A 353 9.49 11.51 0.14
C ILE A 353 9.01 11.71 1.59
N GLN A 354 9.90 11.56 2.57
CA GLN A 354 9.57 11.68 4.00
C GLN A 354 9.17 13.10 4.41
N ILE A 355 9.89 14.13 3.94
CA ILE A 355 9.59 15.53 4.29
C ILE A 355 8.43 16.10 3.49
N HIS A 356 8.06 15.51 2.35
CA HIS A 356 6.95 15.95 1.52
C HIS A 356 6.26 14.76 0.80
N PRO A 357 5.47 13.94 1.52
CA PRO A 357 4.91 12.68 1.00
C PRO A 357 3.66 12.84 0.12
N GLN A 358 3.18 14.06 -0.16
CA GLN A 358 1.90 14.26 -0.83
C GLN A 358 1.87 13.67 -2.25
N GLU A 359 2.93 13.86 -3.03
CA GLU A 359 3.03 13.27 -4.36
C GLU A 359 3.18 11.75 -4.31
N HIS A 360 3.93 11.22 -3.33
CA HIS A 360 4.01 9.77 -3.09
C HIS A 360 2.62 9.17 -2.79
N LYS A 361 1.84 9.83 -1.93
CA LYS A 361 0.46 9.43 -1.60
C LYS A 361 -0.46 9.55 -2.81
N LYS A 362 -0.36 10.62 -3.60
CA LYS A 362 -1.15 10.81 -4.83
C LYS A 362 -0.87 9.72 -5.85
N ALA A 363 0.39 9.35 -6.02
CA ALA A 363 0.82 8.32 -6.96
C ALA A 363 0.39 6.90 -6.54
N LEU A 364 0.51 6.56 -5.25
CA LEU A 364 0.38 5.17 -4.77
C LEU A 364 -0.93 4.86 -4.03
N SER A 365 -1.68 5.88 -3.58
CA SER A 365 -2.99 5.70 -2.90
C SER A 365 -4.14 6.20 -3.78
N GLN A 366 -4.11 5.84 -5.06
CA GLN A 366 -5.17 6.18 -6.02
C GLN A 366 -6.53 5.62 -5.58
N ALA A 367 -7.62 6.20 -6.10
CA ALA A 367 -8.97 5.81 -5.72
C ALA A 367 -9.27 4.32 -5.97
N VAL A 368 -8.79 3.78 -7.09
CA VAL A 368 -8.99 2.37 -7.47
C VAL A 368 -8.41 1.40 -6.43
N VAL A 369 -7.29 1.74 -5.77
CA VAL A 369 -6.64 0.87 -4.79
C VAL A 369 -7.53 0.57 -3.57
N LYS A 370 -8.50 1.45 -3.29
CA LYS A 370 -9.46 1.32 -2.19
C LYS A 370 -10.75 0.62 -2.60
N SER A 371 -10.90 0.27 -3.88
CA SER A 371 -12.13 -0.21 -4.46
C SER A 371 -12.02 -1.70 -4.86
N PRO A 372 -13.14 -2.45 -4.84
CA PRO A 372 -13.15 -3.86 -5.24
C PRO A 372 -12.82 -4.05 -6.73
N GLU A 373 -12.98 -3.01 -7.55
CA GLU A 373 -12.62 -3.02 -8.96
C GLU A 373 -11.11 -3.22 -9.19
N LEU A 374 -10.23 -2.84 -8.25
CA LEU A 374 -8.81 -3.24 -8.30
C LEU A 374 -8.67 -4.76 -8.27
N CYS A 375 -9.37 -5.43 -7.35
CA CYS A 375 -9.29 -6.88 -7.22
C CYS A 375 -9.83 -7.57 -8.48
N ALA A 376 -10.88 -7.01 -9.09
CA ALA A 376 -11.49 -7.52 -10.31
C ALA A 376 -10.54 -7.57 -11.51
N THR A 377 -9.44 -6.81 -11.51
CA THR A 377 -8.49 -6.85 -12.63
C THR A 377 -7.83 -8.22 -12.75
N CYS A 378 -7.69 -8.95 -11.64
CA CYS A 378 -7.02 -10.27 -11.56
C CYS A 378 -7.92 -11.39 -10.99
N HIS A 379 -8.84 -11.08 -10.08
CA HIS A 379 -9.79 -12.03 -9.45
C HIS A 379 -11.11 -12.18 -10.24
N GLU A 380 -11.02 -11.92 -11.52
CA GLU A 380 -12.04 -12.18 -12.51
C GLU A 380 -11.31 -12.68 -13.75
N GLN A 381 -11.85 -13.70 -14.41
CA GLN A 381 -11.16 -14.38 -15.49
C GLN A 381 -12.13 -14.77 -16.61
N PHE A 382 -11.69 -14.59 -17.84
CA PHE A 382 -12.32 -15.19 -19.01
C PHE A 382 -11.28 -15.83 -19.91
N MET A 383 -11.74 -16.69 -20.80
CA MET A 383 -10.96 -17.13 -21.94
C MET A 383 -11.64 -16.71 -23.23
N ASP A 384 -10.86 -16.40 -24.26
CA ASP A 384 -11.37 -16.08 -25.58
C ASP A 384 -10.82 -17.02 -26.65
N LYS A 385 -11.31 -16.81 -27.88
CA LYS A 385 -10.95 -17.60 -29.05
C LYS A 385 -9.44 -17.60 -29.34
N THR A 386 -8.71 -16.55 -28.96
CA THR A 386 -7.26 -16.47 -29.20
C THR A 386 -6.50 -17.52 -28.37
N MET A 387 -7.04 -17.88 -27.21
CA MET A 387 -6.41 -18.84 -26.29
C MET A 387 -6.98 -20.26 -26.39
N ASN A 388 -8.30 -20.40 -26.54
CA ASN A 388 -9.01 -21.71 -26.52
C ASN A 388 -9.52 -22.22 -27.88
N GLN A 389 -9.38 -21.43 -28.96
CA GLN A 389 -9.90 -21.75 -30.29
C GLN A 389 -11.40 -22.14 -30.28
N TRP A 390 -12.18 -21.59 -29.35
CA TRP A 390 -13.61 -21.84 -29.18
C TRP A 390 -14.38 -20.53 -29.26
N GLY A 391 -14.16 -19.65 -28.28
CA GLY A 391 -14.98 -18.48 -28.07
C GLY A 391 -14.82 -17.96 -26.65
N TRP A 392 -15.66 -17.00 -26.28
CA TRP A 392 -15.64 -16.43 -24.95
C TRP A 392 -16.24 -17.41 -23.93
N VAL A 393 -15.48 -17.71 -22.88
CA VAL A 393 -15.88 -18.60 -21.79
C VAL A 393 -15.56 -17.91 -20.47
N LYS A 394 -16.56 -17.80 -19.59
CA LYS A 394 -16.36 -17.29 -18.23
C LYS A 394 -15.59 -18.34 -17.44
N MET A 395 -14.49 -17.93 -16.81
CA MET A 395 -13.63 -18.82 -16.02
C MET A 395 -13.83 -18.55 -14.53
N GLN A 396 -12.76 -18.32 -13.77
CA GLN A 396 -12.83 -18.01 -12.35
C GLN A 396 -13.48 -16.65 -12.12
N THR A 397 -14.41 -16.58 -11.16
CA THR A 397 -15.23 -15.39 -10.92
C THR A 397 -15.36 -15.11 -9.43
N GLU A 398 -14.59 -14.17 -8.88
CA GLU A 398 -14.79 -13.72 -7.50
C GLU A 398 -15.53 -12.38 -7.44
N TYR A 399 -15.17 -11.45 -8.32
CA TYR A 399 -15.78 -10.11 -8.31
C TYR A 399 -17.26 -10.16 -8.68
N SER A 400 -17.64 -10.84 -9.77
CA SER A 400 -19.07 -10.93 -10.15
C SER A 400 -19.90 -11.65 -9.08
N ARG A 401 -19.35 -12.72 -8.47
CA ARG A 401 -19.99 -13.44 -7.37
C ARG A 401 -20.12 -12.59 -6.10
N TRP A 402 -19.16 -11.70 -5.87
CA TRP A 402 -19.29 -10.70 -4.82
C TRP A 402 -20.38 -9.68 -5.12
N VAL A 403 -20.47 -9.17 -6.36
CA VAL A 403 -21.55 -8.26 -6.77
C VAL A 403 -22.93 -8.87 -6.54
N GLU A 404 -23.10 -10.16 -6.84
CA GLU A 404 -24.34 -10.91 -6.60
C GLU A 404 -24.63 -11.18 -5.11
N SER A 405 -23.62 -11.06 -4.24
CA SER A 405 -23.74 -11.30 -2.81
C SER A 405 -24.40 -10.12 -2.07
N PRO A 406 -25.04 -10.36 -0.91
CA PRO A 406 -25.63 -9.29 -0.10
C PRO A 406 -24.60 -8.32 0.48
N PHE A 407 -23.31 -8.67 0.47
CA PHE A 407 -22.24 -7.82 0.98
C PHE A 407 -21.85 -6.70 0.00
N SER A 408 -22.17 -6.81 -1.28
CA SER A 408 -21.81 -5.76 -2.24
C SER A 408 -22.66 -4.49 -2.11
N GLY A 409 -23.87 -4.63 -1.57
CA GLY A 409 -24.90 -3.59 -1.66
C GLY A 409 -25.41 -3.34 -3.08
N ARG A 410 -25.10 -4.25 -4.03
CA ARG A 410 -25.49 -4.18 -5.45
C ARG A 410 -26.39 -5.37 -5.86
N SER A 411 -26.84 -6.18 -4.90
CA SER A 411 -27.73 -7.32 -5.11
C SER A 411 -29.10 -7.08 -4.46
N ASP A 412 -30.15 -7.67 -5.01
CA ASP A 412 -31.50 -7.66 -4.41
C ASP A 412 -31.61 -8.51 -3.12
N HIS A 413 -30.55 -9.24 -2.76
CA HIS A 413 -30.46 -10.06 -1.53
C HIS A 413 -30.19 -9.27 -0.23
N ALA A 414 -30.45 -7.96 -0.23
CA ALA A 414 -30.17 -7.03 0.87
C ALA A 414 -30.85 -7.37 2.21
N PHE A 415 -31.83 -8.28 2.22
CA PHE A 415 -32.53 -8.73 3.44
C PHE A 415 -31.65 -9.50 4.43
N SER A 416 -30.49 -10.03 4.01
CA SER A 416 -29.64 -10.90 4.85
C SER A 416 -28.53 -10.16 5.62
N THR A 417 -28.17 -8.93 5.22
CA THR A 417 -27.22 -8.08 5.95
C THR A 417 -27.38 -6.61 5.56
N GLN A 418 -27.36 -5.71 6.56
CA GLN A 418 -27.41 -4.25 6.34
C GLN A 418 -26.04 -3.61 6.10
N GLN A 419 -24.94 -4.37 6.25
CA GLN A 419 -23.58 -3.82 6.10
C GLN A 419 -22.94 -4.27 4.80
N THR A 420 -22.65 -3.29 3.94
CA THR A 420 -21.83 -3.50 2.75
C THR A 420 -20.36 -3.71 3.14
N LYS A 421 -19.67 -4.60 2.43
CA LYS A 421 -18.25 -4.95 2.64
C LYS A 421 -17.56 -5.00 1.28
N THR A 422 -16.34 -4.46 1.22
CA THR A 422 -15.45 -4.59 0.05
C THR A 422 -14.48 -5.74 0.23
N CYS A 423 -13.82 -6.16 -0.85
CA CYS A 423 -12.75 -7.15 -0.82
C CYS A 423 -11.68 -6.80 0.24
N ASN A 424 -11.18 -5.55 0.23
CA ASN A 424 -10.17 -5.07 1.17
C ASN A 424 -10.66 -5.09 2.62
N SER A 425 -11.95 -4.85 2.88
CA SER A 425 -12.48 -4.87 4.25
C SER A 425 -12.44 -6.26 4.90
N CYS A 426 -12.49 -7.33 4.10
CA CYS A 426 -12.41 -8.72 4.56
C CYS A 426 -10.99 -9.30 4.45
N HIS A 427 -10.27 -9.02 3.36
CA HIS A 427 -8.96 -9.61 3.06
C HIS A 427 -7.76 -8.76 3.48
N MET A 428 -7.98 -7.49 3.85
CA MET A 428 -6.95 -6.59 4.38
C MET A 428 -7.41 -5.91 5.68
N PRO A 429 -7.72 -6.69 6.74
CA PRO A 429 -8.22 -6.12 7.99
C PRO A 429 -7.23 -5.14 8.63
N LEU A 430 -7.74 -4.19 9.42
CA LEU A 430 -6.88 -3.22 10.11
C LEU A 430 -6.08 -3.89 11.24
N VAL A 431 -4.76 -3.70 11.20
CA VAL A 431 -3.81 -4.18 12.21
C VAL A 431 -2.96 -3.03 12.73
N SER A 432 -2.53 -3.10 13.99
CA SER A 432 -1.64 -2.10 14.57
C SER A 432 -0.22 -2.29 14.03
N ALA A 433 0.37 -1.23 13.49
CA ALA A 433 1.75 -1.23 12.99
C ALA A 433 2.36 0.18 13.05
N PRO A 434 3.66 0.31 13.37
CA PRO A 434 4.36 1.58 13.25
C PRO A 434 4.65 1.86 11.77
N ASP A 435 3.89 2.76 11.17
CA ASP A 435 3.98 3.08 9.74
C ASP A 435 3.55 4.54 9.47
N PRO A 436 4.21 5.29 8.57
CA PRO A 436 3.80 6.65 8.22
C PRO A 436 2.38 6.76 7.66
N SER A 437 1.86 5.69 7.06
CA SER A 437 0.50 5.59 6.52
C SER A 437 -0.55 5.19 7.57
N ALA A 438 -0.14 4.88 8.81
CA ALA A 438 -1.06 4.49 9.86
C ALA A 438 -2.11 5.57 10.12
N ASN A 439 -3.36 5.13 10.32
CA ASN A 439 -4.45 6.04 10.68
C ASN A 439 -4.25 6.62 12.09
N ARG A 440 -5.16 7.51 12.53
CA ARG A 440 -5.10 8.14 13.86
C ARG A 440 -5.08 7.16 15.04
N ASN A 441 -5.51 5.91 14.83
CA ASN A 441 -5.49 4.85 15.83
C ASN A 441 -4.23 3.96 15.74
N GLY A 442 -3.23 4.35 14.94
CA GLY A 442 -2.00 3.60 14.75
C GLY A 442 -2.19 2.28 13.97
N LYS A 443 -3.22 2.21 13.11
CA LYS A 443 -3.52 0.99 12.32
C LYS A 443 -3.31 1.19 10.83
N VAL A 444 -2.85 0.12 10.17
CA VAL A 444 -2.71 -0.03 8.71
C VAL A 444 -3.53 -1.23 8.22
N LEU A 445 -3.75 -1.33 6.92
CA LEU A 445 -4.37 -2.52 6.31
C LEU A 445 -3.35 -3.67 6.28
N ASP A 446 -3.75 -4.87 6.70
CA ASP A 446 -2.91 -6.07 6.66
C ASP A 446 -2.67 -6.53 5.22
N HIS A 447 -1.41 -6.70 4.83
CA HIS A 447 -0.99 -7.14 3.50
C HIS A 447 -0.65 -8.63 3.43
N ARG A 448 -1.09 -9.43 4.41
CA ARG A 448 -0.94 -10.91 4.39
C ARG A 448 -1.91 -11.63 3.47
N PHE A 449 -3.02 -10.99 3.11
CA PHE A 449 -4.07 -11.53 2.22
C PHE A 449 -4.46 -12.97 2.57
N VAL A 450 -4.91 -13.18 3.81
CA VAL A 450 -5.28 -14.52 4.30
C VAL A 450 -6.46 -15.07 3.47
N GLY A 451 -6.28 -16.28 2.95
CA GLY A 451 -7.25 -17.02 2.14
C GLY A 451 -7.28 -18.49 2.54
N ALA A 452 -7.24 -19.40 1.56
CA ALA A 452 -7.32 -20.84 1.81
C ALA A 452 -5.96 -21.60 1.78
N ASN A 453 -4.89 -20.96 1.32
CA ASN A 453 -3.62 -21.66 1.06
C ASN A 453 -2.83 -21.91 2.36
N THR A 454 -2.89 -23.14 2.87
CA THR A 454 -2.06 -23.62 3.99
C THR A 454 -0.74 -24.24 3.51
N LEU A 455 -0.66 -24.64 2.24
CA LEU A 455 0.48 -25.35 1.68
C LEU A 455 1.73 -24.47 1.62
N LEU A 456 1.67 -23.28 1.02
CA LEU A 456 2.85 -22.43 0.86
C LEU A 456 3.45 -21.98 2.20
N PRO A 457 2.65 -21.50 3.19
CA PRO A 457 3.18 -21.22 4.52
C PRO A 457 3.81 -22.44 5.19
N ALA A 458 3.27 -23.65 4.98
CA ALA A 458 3.86 -24.88 5.50
C ALA A 458 5.20 -25.22 4.81
N LEU A 459 5.27 -25.08 3.48
CA LEU A 459 6.49 -25.33 2.69
C LEU A 459 7.60 -24.32 2.98
N SER A 460 7.27 -23.04 3.19
CA SER A 460 8.22 -21.99 3.51
C SER A 460 8.64 -21.95 4.98
N GLY A 461 7.95 -22.70 5.84
CA GLY A 461 8.15 -22.68 7.29
C GLY A 461 7.57 -21.45 7.99
N ASP A 462 6.73 -20.65 7.33
CA ASP A 462 6.02 -19.51 7.92
C ASP A 462 4.88 -19.97 8.84
N LYS A 463 5.25 -20.33 10.07
CA LYS A 463 4.32 -20.81 11.10
C LYS A 463 3.27 -19.78 11.50
N GLU A 464 3.57 -18.49 11.39
CA GLU A 464 2.61 -17.44 11.76
C GLU A 464 1.54 -17.29 10.70
N GLN A 465 1.92 -17.22 9.42
CA GLN A 465 0.96 -17.19 8.33
C GLN A 465 0.11 -18.46 8.30
N LEU A 466 0.71 -19.64 8.52
CA LEU A 466 -0.04 -20.90 8.60
C LEU A 466 -1.13 -20.86 9.67
N LYS A 467 -0.80 -20.41 10.89
CA LYS A 467 -1.78 -20.28 11.98
C LYS A 467 -2.90 -19.29 11.63
N ARG A 468 -2.58 -18.18 10.97
CA ARG A 468 -3.58 -17.19 10.54
C ARG A 468 -4.54 -17.78 9.51
N VAL A 469 -4.02 -18.50 8.51
CA VAL A 469 -4.83 -19.20 7.51
C VAL A 469 -5.74 -20.24 8.18
N GLN A 470 -5.21 -21.06 9.09
CA GLN A 470 -6.01 -22.04 9.83
C GLN A 470 -7.14 -21.38 10.62
N ARG A 471 -6.85 -20.30 11.38
CA ARG A 471 -7.87 -19.54 12.10
C ARG A 471 -8.91 -18.94 11.17
N PHE A 472 -8.49 -18.43 10.01
CA PHE A 472 -9.40 -17.86 9.01
C PHE A 472 -10.37 -18.92 8.47
N LEU A 473 -9.87 -20.11 8.14
CA LEU A 473 -10.68 -21.23 7.66
C LEU A 473 -11.61 -21.78 8.76
N GLN A 474 -11.18 -21.72 10.02
CA GLN A 474 -11.94 -22.19 11.19
C GLN A 474 -12.88 -21.14 11.81
N ALA A 475 -12.98 -19.95 11.21
CA ALA A 475 -13.76 -18.83 11.75
C ALA A 475 -15.29 -18.98 11.57
N LYS A 476 -15.79 -20.20 11.31
CA LYS A 476 -17.23 -20.51 11.12
C LYS A 476 -17.92 -19.64 10.07
N LYS A 477 -17.22 -19.28 8.98
CA LYS A 477 -17.76 -18.51 7.84
C LYS A 477 -18.68 -19.35 6.93
N VAL A 478 -18.49 -20.66 7.00
CA VAL A 478 -19.40 -21.68 6.49
C VAL A 478 -19.78 -22.53 7.69
N ALA A 479 -21.06 -22.59 7.99
CA ALA A 479 -21.60 -23.39 9.09
C ALA A 479 -22.09 -24.73 8.54
N VAL A 480 -21.80 -25.80 9.26
CA VAL A 480 -22.33 -27.14 9.00
C VAL A 480 -23.17 -27.52 10.21
N ASP A 481 -24.45 -27.77 9.98
CA ASP A 481 -25.40 -28.18 10.99
C ASP A 481 -26.02 -29.52 10.60
N ILE A 482 -26.36 -30.32 11.60
CA ILE A 482 -27.07 -31.58 11.40
C ILE A 482 -28.49 -31.36 11.89
N ASP A 483 -29.43 -31.36 10.96
CA ASP A 483 -30.85 -31.33 11.29
C ASP A 483 -31.16 -32.52 12.22
N VAL A 484 -31.70 -32.23 13.40
CA VAL A 484 -31.98 -33.25 14.40
C VAL A 484 -32.97 -34.23 13.77
N PRO A 485 -32.57 -35.49 13.54
CA PRO A 485 -33.46 -36.42 12.87
C PRO A 485 -34.72 -36.63 13.72
N SER A 486 -35.90 -36.58 13.09
CA SER A 486 -37.17 -36.89 13.75
C SER A 486 -37.68 -38.26 13.34
N ARG A 487 -38.19 -39.03 14.30
CA ARG A 487 -38.92 -40.27 14.05
C ARG A 487 -40.39 -39.95 13.83
N GLN A 488 -41.03 -40.60 12.84
CA GLN A 488 -42.47 -40.41 12.57
C GLN A 488 -43.36 -40.92 13.72
N ASP A 489 -42.85 -41.87 14.50
CA ASP A 489 -43.52 -42.54 15.62
C ASP A 489 -42.94 -42.15 16.99
N ALA A 490 -42.07 -41.13 17.05
CA ALA A 490 -41.67 -40.56 18.32
C ALA A 490 -42.90 -40.00 19.04
N MET A 491 -43.15 -40.45 20.27
CA MET A 491 -44.25 -39.94 21.08
C MET A 491 -44.06 -38.44 21.31
N ARG A 492 -44.87 -37.63 20.62
CA ARG A 492 -44.96 -36.19 20.87
C ARG A 492 -45.87 -35.99 22.09
N SER A 493 -45.37 -35.29 23.11
CA SER A 493 -46.24 -34.86 24.21
C SER A 493 -47.37 -34.00 23.64
N GLY A 494 -48.62 -34.32 23.98
CA GLY A 494 -49.79 -33.53 23.60
C GLY A 494 -49.95 -32.23 24.41
N GLN A 495 -48.99 -31.89 25.28
CA GLN A 495 -49.02 -30.66 26.05
C GLN A 495 -48.59 -29.47 25.17
N PHE A 496 -49.38 -28.40 25.21
CA PHE A 496 -49.01 -27.12 24.60
C PHE A 496 -47.73 -26.59 25.26
N ILE A 497 -46.70 -26.37 24.45
CA ILE A 497 -45.40 -25.86 24.91
C ILE A 497 -45.48 -24.33 24.98
N ASP A 498 -45.31 -23.78 26.18
CA ASP A 498 -44.95 -22.37 26.39
C ASP A 498 -43.56 -22.13 25.78
N GLU A 499 -43.34 -21.01 25.07
CA GLU A 499 -42.06 -20.71 24.41
C GLU A 499 -40.85 -20.79 25.35
N ASN A 500 -41.06 -20.63 26.65
CA ASN A 500 -40.04 -20.72 27.69
C ASN A 500 -39.55 -22.16 27.99
N ILE A 501 -40.25 -23.20 27.51
CA ILE A 501 -39.97 -24.63 27.77
C ILE A 501 -39.26 -25.29 26.56
N ARG A 502 -39.05 -24.57 25.45
CA ARG A 502 -38.39 -25.10 24.23
C ARG A 502 -36.98 -25.68 24.46
N THR A 503 -36.32 -25.30 25.54
CA THR A 503 -35.01 -25.79 25.97
C THR A 503 -35.05 -27.03 26.87
N GLU A 504 -36.22 -27.44 27.36
CA GLU A 504 -36.38 -28.63 28.21
C GLU A 504 -36.65 -29.89 27.38
N ARG A 505 -35.55 -30.46 26.88
CA ARG A 505 -35.33 -31.87 26.51
C ARG A 505 -36.43 -32.54 25.69
N GLU A 506 -36.33 -32.40 24.37
CA GLU A 506 -36.67 -33.52 23.48
C GLU A 506 -35.83 -34.75 23.88
N ILE A 507 -36.45 -35.93 23.91
CA ILE A 507 -35.76 -37.20 24.19
C ILE A 507 -34.59 -37.32 23.19
N PRO A 508 -33.36 -37.68 23.62
CA PRO A 508 -32.25 -37.84 22.70
C PRO A 508 -32.62 -38.81 21.58
N TYR A 509 -32.37 -38.40 20.34
CA TYR A 509 -32.65 -39.22 19.16
C TYR A 509 -31.90 -40.55 19.24
N TYR A 510 -32.62 -41.65 19.02
CA TYR A 510 -32.05 -42.98 18.93
C TYR A 510 -32.64 -43.74 17.74
N LEU A 511 -31.79 -44.53 17.10
CA LEU A 511 -32.14 -45.49 16.05
C LEU A 511 -31.82 -46.88 16.56
N TYR A 512 -32.66 -47.86 16.24
CA TYR A 512 -32.33 -49.25 16.50
C TYR A 512 -31.38 -49.81 15.44
N LEU A 513 -30.55 -50.78 15.82
CA LEU A 513 -29.69 -51.47 14.87
C LEU A 513 -30.54 -52.15 13.78
N GLY A 514 -30.24 -51.86 12.51
CA GLY A 514 -31.02 -52.33 11.35
C GLY A 514 -32.14 -51.39 10.89
N GLU A 515 -32.44 -50.33 11.65
CA GLU A 515 -33.35 -49.27 11.23
C GLU A 515 -32.67 -48.33 10.21
N LYS A 516 -33.43 -47.86 9.20
CA LYS A 516 -32.93 -46.85 8.24
C LYS A 516 -33.20 -45.46 8.78
N GLY A 517 -32.15 -44.77 9.21
CA GLY A 517 -32.20 -43.34 9.56
C GLY A 517 -32.00 -42.42 8.36
N LYS A 518 -32.64 -41.24 8.39
CA LYS A 518 -32.34 -40.13 7.47
C LYS A 518 -31.71 -38.99 8.27
N ILE A 519 -30.48 -38.62 7.92
CA ILE A 519 -29.76 -37.48 8.50
C ILE A 519 -29.69 -36.40 7.42
N ASN A 520 -30.20 -35.20 7.71
CA ASN A 520 -29.99 -34.06 6.82
C ASN A 520 -28.81 -33.24 7.34
N VAL A 521 -27.85 -32.94 6.47
CA VAL A 521 -26.75 -32.04 6.76
C VAL A 521 -27.03 -30.73 6.03
N VAL A 522 -27.07 -29.63 6.78
CA VAL A 522 -27.30 -28.29 6.25
C VAL A 522 -25.98 -27.53 6.25
N VAL A 523 -25.56 -27.05 5.09
CA VAL A 523 -24.37 -26.21 4.95
C VAL A 523 -24.81 -24.80 4.57
N SER A 524 -24.43 -23.83 5.39
CA SER A 524 -24.82 -22.43 5.23
C SER A 524 -23.61 -21.52 5.07
N ASN A 525 -23.57 -20.76 3.99
CA ASN A 525 -22.62 -19.66 3.85
C ASN A 525 -23.11 -18.46 4.67
N VAL A 526 -22.39 -18.14 5.75
CA VAL A 526 -22.76 -17.04 6.66
C VAL A 526 -21.89 -15.80 6.49
N GLN A 527 -20.67 -15.93 5.95
CA GLN A 527 -19.72 -14.81 5.87
C GLN A 527 -18.72 -14.87 4.71
N VAL A 528 -18.97 -15.69 3.69
CA VAL A 528 -18.21 -15.68 2.43
C VAL A 528 -18.96 -14.82 1.43
N GLY A 529 -18.42 -13.65 1.13
CA GLY A 529 -19.07 -12.67 0.25
C GLY A 529 -18.85 -12.92 -1.24
N HIS A 530 -18.51 -14.15 -1.63
CA HIS A 530 -18.33 -14.60 -3.01
C HIS A 530 -18.65 -16.11 -3.03
N GLN A 531 -18.45 -16.80 -4.16
CA GLN A 531 -18.72 -18.23 -4.23
C GLN A 531 -17.79 -19.01 -3.28
N PHE A 532 -18.33 -20.04 -2.62
CA PHE A 532 -17.55 -20.95 -1.79
C PHE A 532 -17.59 -22.38 -2.35
N PRO A 533 -16.43 -23.06 -2.50
CA PRO A 533 -15.09 -22.47 -2.45
C PRO A 533 -14.88 -21.47 -3.60
N GLY A 534 -13.95 -20.54 -3.41
CA GLY A 534 -13.49 -19.63 -4.47
C GLY A 534 -12.18 -20.10 -5.11
N GLY A 535 -11.75 -19.39 -6.14
CA GLY A 535 -10.49 -19.59 -6.87
C GLY A 535 -10.59 -20.71 -7.91
N THR A 536 -9.56 -21.56 -7.95
CA THR A 536 -9.42 -22.69 -8.88
C THR A 536 -10.30 -23.88 -8.46
N THR A 537 -11.62 -23.72 -8.53
CA THR A 537 -12.62 -24.72 -8.07
C THR A 537 -12.63 -26.02 -8.86
N ASP A 538 -11.92 -26.07 -9.98
CA ASP A 538 -11.70 -27.25 -10.81
C ASP A 538 -10.57 -28.16 -10.30
N ILE A 539 -9.72 -27.65 -9.40
CA ILE A 539 -8.65 -28.42 -8.74
C ILE A 539 -8.69 -28.35 -7.21
N ASN A 540 -9.38 -27.36 -6.63
CA ASN A 540 -9.63 -27.29 -5.20
C ASN A 540 -10.77 -28.23 -4.82
N GLN A 541 -10.50 -29.12 -3.87
CA GLN A 541 -11.50 -30.07 -3.36
C GLN A 541 -11.97 -29.65 -1.97
N VAL A 542 -13.26 -29.34 -1.85
CA VAL A 542 -13.95 -29.18 -0.57
C VAL A 542 -15.08 -30.22 -0.54
N TRP A 543 -15.18 -30.99 0.53
CA TRP A 543 -16.20 -32.02 0.67
C TRP A 543 -16.67 -32.13 2.13
N ILE A 544 -17.80 -32.80 2.33
CA ILE A 544 -18.32 -33.10 3.66
C ILE A 544 -17.79 -34.47 4.09
N TYR A 545 -17.15 -34.51 5.26
CA TYR A 545 -16.87 -35.77 5.97
C TYR A 545 -17.93 -35.98 7.05
N LEU A 546 -18.70 -37.06 6.93
CA LEU A 546 -19.74 -37.44 7.89
C LEU A 546 -19.43 -38.82 8.47
N LYS A 547 -19.37 -38.90 9.79
CA LYS A 547 -19.16 -40.14 10.53
C LYS A 547 -20.28 -40.32 11.55
N VAL A 548 -20.96 -41.47 11.50
CA VAL A 548 -22.00 -41.87 12.45
C VAL A 548 -21.49 -43.08 13.21
N SER A 549 -21.54 -43.02 14.54
CA SER A 549 -21.11 -44.10 15.43
C SER A 549 -22.23 -44.51 16.37
N ASP A 550 -22.28 -45.78 16.77
CA ASP A 550 -23.18 -46.27 17.82
C ASP A 550 -22.72 -45.84 19.23
N ALA A 551 -23.48 -46.24 20.25
CA ALA A 551 -23.18 -45.92 21.65
C ALA A 551 -21.86 -46.54 22.16
N ASP A 552 -21.35 -47.60 21.51
CA ASP A 552 -20.07 -48.24 21.80
C ASP A 552 -18.92 -47.62 20.98
N ASN A 553 -19.15 -46.49 20.29
CA ASN A 553 -18.23 -45.81 19.36
C ASN A 553 -17.84 -46.66 18.14
N ARG A 554 -18.62 -47.67 17.76
CA ARG A 554 -18.42 -48.41 16.51
C ARG A 554 -19.02 -47.62 15.35
N ILE A 555 -18.29 -47.52 14.24
CA ILE A 555 -18.73 -46.81 13.05
C ILE A 555 -19.87 -47.59 12.40
N VAL A 556 -21.04 -46.95 12.24
CA VAL A 556 -22.21 -47.54 11.57
C VAL A 556 -22.43 -46.95 10.18
N TYR A 557 -21.93 -45.74 9.94
CA TYR A 557 -21.92 -45.10 8.63
C TYR A 557 -20.76 -44.11 8.54
N GLU A 558 -20.13 -44.04 7.38
CA GLU A 558 -19.09 -43.08 7.06
C GLU A 558 -19.27 -42.65 5.61
N SER A 559 -19.06 -41.36 5.33
CA SER A 559 -18.99 -40.79 3.99
C SER A 559 -17.93 -39.70 3.96
N GLY A 560 -17.20 -39.59 2.83
CA GLY A 560 -16.14 -38.61 2.68
C GLY A 560 -14.80 -39.05 3.29
N GLY A 561 -14.67 -40.34 3.65
CA GLY A 561 -13.41 -40.90 4.14
C GLY A 561 -12.32 -40.84 3.07
N ILE A 562 -11.06 -40.73 3.49
CA ILE A 562 -9.91 -40.73 2.59
C ILE A 562 -9.27 -42.11 2.58
N ASP A 563 -9.10 -42.70 1.39
CA ASP A 563 -8.47 -43.99 1.20
C ASP A 563 -6.93 -43.94 1.37
N LYS A 564 -6.27 -45.10 1.28
CA LYS A 564 -4.81 -45.20 1.42
C LYS A 564 -4.04 -44.49 0.29
N GLN A 565 -4.70 -44.17 -0.81
CA GLN A 565 -4.16 -43.47 -1.96
C GLN A 565 -4.41 -41.95 -1.88
N GLY A 566 -5.03 -41.48 -0.80
CA GLY A 566 -5.34 -40.07 -0.61
C GLY A 566 -6.58 -39.60 -1.38
N LYS A 567 -7.42 -40.51 -1.86
CA LYS A 567 -8.67 -40.16 -2.56
C LYS A 567 -9.84 -40.20 -1.60
N VAL A 568 -10.72 -39.22 -1.72
CA VAL A 568 -12.00 -39.21 -1.01
C VAL A 568 -12.91 -40.29 -1.61
N GLU A 569 -13.66 -40.96 -0.74
CA GLU A 569 -14.64 -42.00 -1.08
C GLU A 569 -15.57 -41.58 -2.22
N ALA A 570 -15.76 -42.49 -3.19
CA ALA A 570 -16.63 -42.26 -4.33
C ALA A 570 -18.09 -42.05 -3.89
N GLY A 571 -18.76 -41.04 -4.46
CA GLY A 571 -20.13 -40.68 -4.11
C GLY A 571 -20.26 -39.70 -2.94
N SER A 572 -19.15 -39.24 -2.35
CA SER A 572 -19.14 -38.17 -1.36
C SER A 572 -19.63 -36.84 -1.94
N HIS A 573 -20.19 -35.98 -1.09
CA HIS A 573 -20.67 -34.66 -1.52
C HIS A 573 -19.52 -33.65 -1.60
N PHE A 574 -19.20 -33.21 -2.82
CA PHE A 574 -18.16 -32.22 -3.10
C PHE A 574 -18.74 -30.88 -3.48
N TYR A 575 -18.10 -29.83 -2.98
CA TYR A 575 -18.20 -28.47 -3.48
C TYR A 575 -17.04 -28.20 -4.45
N GLN A 576 -17.24 -28.52 -5.73
CA GLN A 576 -16.25 -28.28 -6.79
C GLN A 576 -16.91 -27.86 -8.12
N THR A 577 -16.10 -27.46 -9.10
CA THR A 577 -16.54 -27.26 -10.48
C THR A 577 -16.02 -28.38 -11.36
N ILE A 578 -16.89 -28.97 -12.20
CA ILE A 578 -16.47 -29.97 -13.19
C ILE A 578 -16.33 -29.26 -14.54
N ALA A 579 -15.10 -28.91 -14.89
CA ALA A 579 -14.76 -28.29 -16.17
C ALA A 579 -14.88 -29.29 -17.32
N VAL A 580 -15.42 -28.87 -18.46
CA VAL A 580 -15.60 -29.74 -19.64
C VAL A 580 -14.99 -29.17 -20.91
N ASP A 581 -14.55 -30.09 -21.79
CA ASP A 581 -14.02 -29.79 -23.11
C ASP A 581 -15.12 -29.72 -24.20
N LYS A 582 -14.69 -29.45 -25.44
CA LYS A 582 -15.57 -29.35 -26.62
C LYS A 582 -16.38 -30.63 -26.90
N GLN A 583 -15.96 -31.77 -26.36
CA GLN A 583 -16.64 -33.06 -26.49
C GLN A 583 -17.48 -33.41 -25.26
N GLY A 584 -17.59 -32.49 -24.29
CA GLY A 584 -18.30 -32.71 -23.03
C GLY A 584 -17.54 -33.62 -22.05
N LYS A 585 -16.24 -33.87 -22.27
CA LYS A 585 -15.41 -34.67 -21.36
C LYS A 585 -14.76 -33.79 -20.31
N GLU A 586 -14.56 -34.35 -19.12
CA GLU A 586 -13.93 -33.65 -18.00
C GLU A 586 -12.49 -33.22 -18.31
N VAL A 587 -12.17 -31.96 -18.00
CA VAL A 587 -10.83 -31.38 -18.07
C VAL A 587 -10.14 -31.52 -16.72
N TRP A 588 -9.71 -32.73 -16.38
CA TRP A 588 -9.15 -33.03 -15.04
C TRP A 588 -7.70 -32.53 -14.83
N LYS A 589 -6.98 -32.12 -15.88
CA LYS A 589 -5.56 -31.72 -15.82
C LYS A 589 -5.34 -30.22 -15.64
N HIS A 590 -6.37 -29.44 -15.34
CA HIS A 590 -6.29 -27.97 -15.28
C HIS A 590 -5.77 -27.34 -16.60
N ASP A 591 -6.15 -27.91 -17.74
CA ASP A 591 -5.87 -27.35 -19.07
C ASP A 591 -6.96 -26.35 -19.44
N LEU A 592 -6.86 -25.13 -18.88
CA LEU A 592 -7.85 -24.07 -19.02
C LEU A 592 -8.19 -23.75 -20.50
N PHE A 593 -7.26 -23.97 -21.42
CA PHE A 593 -7.42 -23.68 -22.84
C PHE A 593 -8.31 -24.68 -23.57
N ARG A 594 -8.59 -25.83 -22.95
CA ARG A 594 -9.55 -26.82 -23.46
C ARG A 594 -10.93 -26.66 -22.85
N MET A 595 -11.05 -25.95 -21.73
CA MET A 595 -12.32 -25.72 -21.06
C MET A 595 -13.22 -24.83 -21.92
N VAL A 596 -14.45 -25.30 -22.15
CA VAL A 596 -15.50 -24.56 -22.88
C VAL A 596 -16.74 -24.27 -22.03
N GLY A 597 -16.73 -24.76 -20.79
CA GLY A 597 -17.78 -24.56 -19.80
C GLY A 597 -17.61 -25.53 -18.64
N ASP A 598 -18.65 -25.62 -17.82
CA ASP A 598 -18.76 -26.52 -16.68
C ASP A 598 -20.11 -27.25 -16.68
N THR A 599 -20.14 -28.47 -16.12
CA THR A 599 -21.36 -29.28 -16.00
C THR A 599 -21.95 -29.26 -14.60
N TYR A 600 -21.18 -28.82 -13.61
CA TYR A 600 -21.60 -28.69 -12.22
C TYR A 600 -20.89 -27.49 -11.58
N LYS A 601 -21.68 -26.63 -10.94
CA LYS A 601 -21.20 -25.46 -10.19
C LYS A 601 -22.12 -25.26 -8.98
N ASN A 602 -21.54 -25.27 -7.77
CA ASN A 602 -22.29 -25.10 -6.51
C ASN A 602 -22.95 -23.74 -6.38
#